data_AF-A0A957CGL7-F1
#
_entry.id   AF-A0A957CGL7-F1
#
_cell.length_a   1.000
_cell.length_b   1.000
_cell.length_c   1.000
_cell.angle_alpha   90.00
_cell.angle_beta   90.00
_cell.angle_gamma   90.00
#
_symmetry.space_group_name_H-M   'P 1'
#
loop_
_entity.id
_entity.type
_entity.pdbx_description
1 polymer ?
#
loop_
_entity_poly.entity_id
_entity_poly.type
_entity_poly.pdbx_seq_one_letter_code
_entity_poly.pdbx_strand_id
1 'polypeptide(L)'
;MNSSNEQSRNNSLRLLILGLVAVIIVVGLTLVILSITQPDAAAESNEPVNVLANSDNECVVCHSKNTPGIVDQYGHSTMAAAEVICQDCHEVDEDYPDAVEHEGTFVLGTPTTAMCEDCHEAEVAQFNQSRHSLPAYVAYAGQETLSEEMLAQYTAVPEGGYIDDKIRARNSLHAIEGPAITHFACESCHNVG
;
A
#
# COMPACT_ATOMS: atom_id res chain seq x y z
N MET A 1 -10.91 -72.02 43.74
CA MET A 1 -9.90 -71.46 42.82
C MET A 1 -10.44 -70.16 42.25
N ASN A 2 -9.84 -68.97 42.50
CA ASN A 2 -9.78 -67.87 41.51
C ASN A 2 -9.13 -66.54 41.96
N SER A 3 -8.96 -66.23 43.25
CA SER A 3 -8.58 -64.86 43.64
C SER A 3 -7.13 -64.46 43.31
N SER A 4 -6.16 -65.36 43.53
CA SER A 4 -4.73 -65.06 43.30
C SER A 4 -4.35 -64.92 41.83
N ASN A 5 -4.97 -65.72 40.96
CA ASN A 5 -4.72 -65.69 39.51
C ASN A 5 -5.34 -64.45 38.85
N GLU A 6 -6.49 -64.01 39.38
CA GLU A 6 -7.18 -62.79 38.95
C GLU A 6 -6.43 -61.53 39.40
N GLN A 7 -5.87 -61.53 40.61
CA GLN A 7 -5.03 -60.44 41.12
C GLN A 7 -3.69 -60.33 40.36
N SER A 8 -3.05 -61.46 40.03
CA SER A 8 -1.83 -61.49 39.20
C SER A 8 -2.10 -60.94 37.79
N ARG A 9 -3.20 -61.37 37.15
CA ARG A 9 -3.62 -60.86 35.82
C ARG A 9 -3.92 -59.36 35.83
N ASN A 10 -4.59 -58.85 36.88
CA ASN A 10 -4.89 -57.43 37.01
C ASN A 10 -3.63 -56.59 37.23
N ASN A 11 -2.64 -57.11 37.95
CA ASN A 11 -1.34 -56.44 38.12
C ASN A 11 -0.55 -56.42 36.80
N SER A 12 -0.54 -57.51 36.04
CA SER A 12 0.06 -57.56 34.70
C SER A 12 -0.62 -56.60 33.72
N LEU A 13 -1.96 -56.51 33.74
CA LEU A 13 -2.70 -55.55 32.91
C LEU A 13 -2.38 -54.10 33.26
N ARG A 14 -2.29 -53.78 34.56
CA ARG A 14 -1.91 -52.43 35.03
C ARG A 14 -0.50 -52.05 34.59
N LEU A 15 0.45 -52.99 34.68
CA LEU A 15 1.82 -52.76 34.22
C LEU A 15 1.89 -52.55 32.70
N LEU A 16 1.10 -53.29 31.92
CA LEU A 16 1.00 -53.07 30.47
C LEU A 16 0.39 -51.71 30.12
N ILE A 17 -0.67 -51.30 30.82
CA ILE A 17 -1.32 -49.99 30.59
C ILE A 17 -0.36 -48.85 30.95
N LEU A 18 0.30 -48.93 32.11
CA LEU A 18 1.27 -47.91 32.53
C LEU A 18 2.47 -47.82 31.58
N GLY A 19 2.96 -48.97 31.09
CA GLY A 19 4.01 -49.02 30.08
C GLY A 19 3.58 -48.39 28.76
N LEU A 20 2.38 -48.68 28.28
CA LEU A 20 1.85 -48.14 27.03
C LEU A 20 1.59 -46.62 27.13
N VAL A 21 1.07 -46.14 28.25
CA VAL A 21 0.90 -44.70 28.52
C VAL A 21 2.26 -43.99 28.54
N ALA A 22 3.27 -44.55 29.20
CA ALA A 22 4.61 -43.97 29.23
C ALA A 22 5.23 -43.87 27.82
N VAL A 23 5.07 -44.91 26.99
CA VAL A 23 5.55 -44.90 25.60
C VAL A 23 4.84 -43.82 24.78
N ILE A 24 3.51 -43.70 24.89
CA ILE A 24 2.76 -42.67 24.17
C ILE A 24 3.19 -41.26 24.58
N ILE A 25 3.43 -41.03 25.88
CA ILE A 25 3.89 -39.72 26.38
C ILE A 25 5.28 -39.41 25.83
N VAL A 26 6.21 -40.36 25.84
CA VAL A 26 7.58 -40.16 25.33
C VAL A 26 7.57 -39.90 23.81
N VAL A 27 6.78 -40.66 23.06
CA VAL A 27 6.61 -40.45 21.60
C VAL A 27 5.95 -39.10 21.32
N GLY A 28 4.91 -38.73 22.07
CA GLY A 28 4.26 -37.42 21.94
C GLY A 28 5.22 -36.27 22.22
N LEU A 29 5.99 -36.35 23.31
CA LEU A 29 6.99 -35.33 23.66
C LEU A 29 8.11 -35.23 22.63
N THR A 30 8.60 -36.36 22.11
CA THR A 30 9.63 -36.35 21.06
C THR A 30 9.12 -35.75 19.75
N LEU A 31 7.87 -36.02 19.35
CA LEU A 31 7.27 -35.40 18.18
C LEU A 31 7.06 -33.89 18.37
N VAL A 32 6.64 -33.44 19.56
CA VAL A 32 6.53 -32.01 19.88
C VAL A 32 7.89 -31.32 19.84
N ILE A 33 8.92 -31.93 20.42
CA ILE A 33 10.29 -31.40 20.36
C ILE A 33 10.74 -31.29 18.91
N LEU A 34 10.58 -32.34 18.10
CA LEU A 34 10.94 -32.32 16.67
C LEU A 34 10.19 -31.24 15.89
N SER A 35 8.92 -30.96 16.22
CA SER A 35 8.14 -29.90 15.58
C SER A 35 8.58 -28.48 15.96
N ILE A 36 9.13 -28.30 17.18
CA ILE A 36 9.60 -26.99 17.64
C ILE A 36 11.07 -26.77 17.27
N THR A 37 11.86 -27.85 17.17
CA THR A 37 13.28 -27.79 16.84
C THR A 37 13.56 -28.00 15.37
N GLN A 38 12.55 -28.06 14.51
CA GLN A 38 12.78 -27.90 13.08
C GLN A 38 13.40 -26.52 12.90
N PRO A 39 14.68 -26.42 12.47
CA PRO A 39 15.20 -25.14 12.04
C PRO A 39 14.26 -24.67 10.92
N ASP A 40 13.88 -23.39 10.92
CA ASP A 40 13.23 -22.77 9.78
C ASP A 40 14.14 -22.96 8.57
N ALA A 41 13.96 -24.07 7.85
CA ALA A 41 14.82 -24.50 6.75
C ALA A 41 14.59 -23.64 5.49
N ALA A 42 13.95 -22.48 5.64
CA ALA A 42 13.68 -21.52 4.59
C ALA A 42 13.44 -20.11 5.15
N ALA A 43 14.14 -19.71 6.21
CA ALA A 43 14.44 -18.29 6.39
C ALA A 43 15.69 -17.95 5.56
N GLU A 44 15.68 -18.27 4.26
CA GLU A 44 16.41 -17.41 3.34
C GLU A 44 15.76 -16.04 3.49
N SER A 45 16.58 -15.02 3.68
CA SER A 45 16.11 -13.64 3.68
C SER A 45 15.37 -13.40 2.37
N ASN A 46 14.04 -13.47 2.40
CA ASN A 46 13.17 -12.91 1.38
C ASN A 46 13.23 -11.37 1.50
N GLU A 47 14.42 -10.80 1.63
CA GLU A 47 14.59 -9.39 1.32
C GLU A 47 14.36 -9.27 -0.19
N PRO A 48 13.41 -8.42 -0.61
CA PRO A 48 13.21 -8.14 -2.02
C PRO A 48 14.56 -7.73 -2.63
N VAL A 49 14.87 -8.22 -3.84
CA VAL A 49 16.10 -7.81 -4.52
C VAL A 49 15.91 -6.40 -5.05
N ASN A 50 16.84 -5.49 -4.74
CA ASN A 50 16.90 -4.19 -5.38
C ASN A 50 17.41 -4.35 -6.82
N VAL A 51 16.52 -4.25 -7.80
CA VAL A 51 16.88 -4.45 -9.23
C VAL A 51 17.71 -3.28 -9.80
N LEU A 52 17.76 -2.15 -9.10
CA LEU A 52 18.50 -0.95 -9.52
C LEU A 52 19.90 -0.86 -8.91
N ALA A 53 20.30 -1.78 -8.03
CA ALA A 53 21.56 -1.72 -7.29
C ALA A 53 22.81 -1.58 -8.20
N ASN A 54 22.75 -2.08 -9.43
CA ASN A 54 23.84 -2.00 -10.42
C ASN A 54 23.39 -1.30 -11.71
N SER A 55 22.36 -0.45 -11.65
CA SER A 55 21.89 0.30 -12.81
C SER A 55 22.98 1.28 -13.28
N ASP A 56 23.13 1.39 -14.59
CA ASP A 56 23.97 2.38 -15.27
C ASP A 56 23.17 3.59 -15.79
N ASN A 57 21.85 3.62 -15.55
CA ASN A 57 20.99 4.77 -15.86
C ASN A 57 21.47 6.01 -15.08
N GLU A 58 21.67 7.13 -15.77
CA GLU A 58 22.25 8.34 -15.21
C GLU A 58 21.42 8.93 -14.06
N CYS A 59 20.09 8.87 -14.15
CA CYS A 59 19.18 9.30 -13.08
C CYS A 59 19.40 8.42 -11.85
N VAL A 60 19.41 7.10 -12.01
CA VAL A 60 19.63 6.16 -10.90
C VAL A 60 21.01 6.36 -10.27
N VAL A 61 22.06 6.50 -11.09
CA VAL A 61 23.44 6.68 -10.60
C VAL A 61 23.61 7.98 -9.81
N CYS A 62 23.01 9.07 -10.27
CA CYS A 62 23.05 10.35 -9.57
C CYS A 62 22.18 10.34 -8.31
N HIS A 63 20.95 9.84 -8.41
CA HIS A 63 19.99 9.80 -7.30
C HIS A 63 20.34 8.77 -6.23
N SER A 64 21.11 7.73 -6.55
CA SER A 64 21.66 6.82 -5.54
C SER A 64 22.60 7.53 -4.56
N LYS A 65 23.16 8.68 -4.96
CA LYS A 65 24.05 9.50 -4.11
C LYS A 65 23.29 10.61 -3.38
N ASN A 66 22.32 11.23 -4.06
CA ASN A 66 21.63 12.41 -3.55
C ASN A 66 20.31 12.09 -2.81
N THR A 67 19.59 11.08 -3.28
CA THR A 67 18.30 10.62 -2.72
C THR A 67 18.26 9.07 -2.63
N PRO A 68 19.21 8.45 -1.90
CA PRO A 68 19.36 6.99 -1.88
C PRO A 68 18.09 6.26 -1.44
N GLY A 69 17.30 6.85 -0.53
CA GLY A 69 16.04 6.25 -0.08
C GLY A 69 14.98 6.12 -1.17
N ILE A 70 14.94 7.05 -2.13
CA ILE A 70 13.99 6.98 -3.27
C ILE A 70 14.40 5.85 -4.21
N VAL A 71 15.69 5.77 -4.55
CA VAL A 71 16.20 4.71 -5.43
C VAL A 71 16.05 3.35 -4.78
N ASP A 72 16.32 3.24 -3.47
CA ASP A 72 16.17 1.99 -2.74
C ASP A 72 14.71 1.54 -2.68
N GLN A 73 13.79 2.44 -2.33
CA GLN A 73 12.37 2.12 -2.31
C GLN A 73 11.86 1.71 -3.70
N TYR A 74 12.20 2.49 -4.72
CA TYR A 74 11.73 2.22 -6.08
C TYR A 74 12.34 0.93 -6.65
N GLY A 75 13.63 0.66 -6.38
CA GLY A 75 14.33 -0.53 -6.86
C GLY A 75 13.80 -1.86 -6.30
N HIS A 76 13.01 -1.81 -5.21
CA HIS A 76 12.28 -2.97 -4.68
C HIS A 76 10.83 -3.08 -5.18
N SER A 77 10.37 -2.14 -6.02
CA SER A 77 9.00 -2.09 -6.50
C SER A 77 8.75 -3.03 -7.68
N THR A 78 7.47 -3.35 -7.92
CA THR A 78 7.05 -4.13 -9.10
C THR A 78 7.26 -3.37 -10.41
N MET A 79 7.22 -2.03 -10.39
CA MET A 79 7.46 -1.20 -11.58
C MET A 79 8.92 -1.25 -11.99
N ALA A 80 9.85 -1.10 -11.05
CA ALA A 80 11.28 -1.28 -11.34
C ALA A 80 11.58 -2.70 -11.82
N ALA A 81 10.96 -3.73 -11.23
CA ALA A 81 11.10 -5.11 -11.68
C ALA A 81 10.50 -5.36 -13.08
N ALA A 82 9.56 -4.52 -13.52
CA ALA A 82 8.99 -4.50 -14.86
C ALA A 82 9.75 -3.56 -15.83
N GLU A 83 10.95 -3.11 -15.44
CA GLU A 83 11.83 -2.26 -16.24
C GLU A 83 11.28 -0.84 -16.53
N VAL A 84 10.29 -0.37 -15.74
CA VAL A 84 9.85 1.03 -15.78
C VAL A 84 10.94 1.91 -15.15
N ILE A 85 11.47 2.86 -15.92
CA ILE A 85 12.58 3.72 -15.51
C ILE A 85 12.08 5.05 -14.92
N CYS A 86 12.99 5.81 -14.29
CA CYS A 86 12.66 7.09 -13.65
C CYS A 86 12.03 8.07 -14.65
N GLN A 87 12.58 8.09 -15.86
CA GLN A 87 12.17 8.97 -16.95
C GLN A 87 10.73 8.71 -17.39
N ASP A 88 10.25 7.46 -17.38
CA ASP A 88 8.89 7.12 -17.82
C ASP A 88 7.80 7.88 -17.06
N CYS A 89 8.09 8.29 -15.82
CA CYS A 89 7.17 9.08 -15.00
C CYS A 89 7.56 10.56 -14.89
N HIS A 90 8.86 10.86 -15.00
CA HIS A 90 9.39 12.18 -14.66
C HIS A 90 9.74 13.01 -15.88
N GLU A 91 10.28 12.42 -16.96
CA GLU A 91 10.73 13.16 -18.13
C GLU A 91 9.54 13.62 -18.95
N VAL A 92 9.55 14.89 -19.36
CA VAL A 92 8.50 15.53 -20.15
C VAL A 92 9.12 16.49 -21.16
N ASP A 93 8.33 16.95 -22.12
CA ASP A 93 8.75 17.99 -23.05
C ASP A 93 8.96 19.34 -22.33
N GLU A 94 9.80 20.22 -22.91
CA GLU A 94 10.11 21.56 -22.37
C GLU A 94 8.87 22.42 -22.15
N ASP A 95 7.85 22.27 -22.99
CA ASP A 95 6.61 23.05 -22.93
C ASP A 95 5.51 22.37 -22.09
N TYR A 96 5.81 21.24 -21.44
CA TYR A 96 4.86 20.58 -20.55
C TYR A 96 4.61 21.43 -19.29
N PRO A 97 3.35 21.53 -18.80
CA PRO A 97 3.05 22.29 -17.58
C PRO A 97 3.89 21.84 -16.38
N ASP A 98 4.50 22.79 -15.69
CA ASP A 98 5.39 22.56 -14.53
C ASP A 98 6.69 21.79 -14.84
N ALA A 99 7.07 21.68 -16.12
CA ALA A 99 8.37 21.17 -16.51
C ALA A 99 9.51 22.02 -15.94
N VAL A 100 10.55 21.36 -15.44
CA VAL A 100 11.76 22.00 -14.92
C VAL A 100 12.98 21.41 -15.61
N GLU A 101 13.88 22.26 -16.10
CA GLU A 101 15.16 21.82 -16.64
C GLU A 101 15.97 21.09 -15.56
N HIS A 102 16.43 19.89 -15.86
CA HIS A 102 17.18 19.04 -14.95
C HIS A 102 18.21 18.20 -15.73
N GLU A 103 19.49 18.45 -15.49
CA GLU A 103 20.62 17.68 -16.07
C GLU A 103 20.56 17.53 -17.61
N GLY A 104 20.05 18.54 -18.32
CA GLY A 104 20.00 18.56 -19.79
C GLY A 104 18.73 17.96 -20.41
N THR A 105 17.76 17.58 -19.57
CA THR A 105 16.38 17.22 -19.96
C THR A 105 15.39 18.08 -19.18
N PHE A 106 14.09 17.83 -19.36
CA PHE A 106 13.01 18.48 -18.61
C PHE A 106 12.22 17.44 -17.82
N VAL A 107 11.93 17.72 -16.56
CA VAL A 107 11.25 16.79 -15.67
C VAL A 107 10.15 17.43 -14.85
N LEU A 108 9.19 16.60 -14.43
CA LEU A 108 8.24 16.90 -13.38
C LEU A 108 8.83 16.52 -12.01
N GLY A 109 8.79 17.44 -11.05
CA GLY A 109 9.14 17.15 -9.66
C GLY A 109 8.15 16.18 -8.99
N THR A 110 6.92 16.10 -9.49
CA THR A 110 5.89 15.16 -9.05
C THR A 110 5.09 14.72 -10.28
N PRO A 111 5.21 13.44 -10.68
CA PRO A 111 4.44 12.89 -11.79
C PRO A 111 2.94 13.08 -11.57
N THR A 112 2.22 13.37 -12.65
CA THR A 112 0.75 13.49 -12.62
C THR A 112 0.09 12.19 -13.07
N THR A 113 -1.23 12.08 -12.91
CA THR A 113 -1.99 10.92 -13.38
C THR A 113 -1.87 10.68 -14.88
N ALA A 114 -1.55 11.73 -15.67
CA ALA A 114 -1.28 11.60 -17.10
C ALA A 114 -0.10 10.65 -17.37
N MET A 115 0.94 10.68 -16.54
CA MET A 115 2.11 9.78 -16.69
C MET A 115 1.74 8.33 -16.39
N CYS A 116 0.73 8.11 -15.54
CA CYS A 116 0.23 6.78 -15.24
C CYS A 116 -0.67 6.24 -16.35
N GLU A 117 -1.37 7.11 -17.08
CA GLU A 117 -2.40 6.75 -18.05
C GLU A 117 -1.85 5.92 -19.22
N ASP A 118 -0.60 6.18 -19.62
CA ASP A 118 0.09 5.46 -20.70
C ASP A 118 0.16 3.93 -20.46
N CYS A 119 0.20 3.51 -19.20
CA CYS A 119 0.22 2.10 -18.81
C CYS A 119 -1.06 1.64 -18.07
N HIS A 120 -1.76 2.55 -17.40
CA HIS A 120 -2.85 2.28 -16.47
C HIS A 120 -4.15 3.02 -16.84
N GLU A 121 -4.52 2.97 -18.12
CA GLU A 121 -5.72 3.63 -18.66
C GLU A 121 -6.99 3.34 -17.83
N ALA A 122 -7.20 2.08 -17.46
CA ALA A 122 -8.40 1.65 -16.74
C ALA A 122 -8.46 2.24 -15.32
N GLU A 123 -7.35 2.19 -14.59
CA GLU A 123 -7.25 2.73 -13.23
C GLU A 123 -7.35 4.27 -13.24
N VAL A 124 -6.72 4.94 -14.21
CA VAL A 124 -6.81 6.39 -14.37
C VAL A 124 -8.24 6.81 -14.72
N ALA A 125 -8.92 6.08 -15.62
CA ALA A 125 -10.33 6.34 -15.93
C ALA A 125 -11.23 6.18 -14.70
N GLN A 126 -10.98 5.19 -13.84
CA GLN A 126 -11.70 5.01 -12.58
C GLN A 126 -11.40 6.13 -11.58
N PHE A 127 -10.13 6.54 -11.45
CA PHE A 127 -9.72 7.64 -10.60
C PHE A 127 -10.40 8.94 -11.01
N ASN A 128 -10.38 9.26 -12.31
CA ASN A 128 -11.03 10.44 -12.90
C ASN A 128 -12.55 10.43 -12.73
N GLN A 129 -13.17 9.25 -12.66
CA GLN A 129 -14.58 9.06 -12.35
C GLN A 129 -14.89 9.03 -10.83
N SER A 130 -13.96 9.47 -9.98
CA SER A 130 -14.14 9.53 -8.54
C SER A 130 -14.01 10.96 -8.02
N ARG A 131 -14.50 11.23 -6.80
CA ARG A 131 -14.27 12.53 -6.15
C ARG A 131 -12.82 12.78 -5.75
N HIS A 132 -11.96 11.75 -5.80
CA HIS A 132 -10.54 11.87 -5.46
C HIS A 132 -9.69 12.46 -6.59
N SER A 133 -10.21 12.55 -7.81
CA SER A 133 -9.54 13.27 -8.91
C SER A 133 -9.63 14.78 -8.81
N LEU A 134 -10.40 15.28 -7.84
CA LEU A 134 -10.64 16.70 -7.65
C LEU A 134 -9.93 17.20 -6.39
N PRO A 135 -9.66 18.53 -6.32
CA PRO A 135 -9.01 19.09 -5.16
C PRO A 135 -9.77 18.78 -3.87
N ALA A 136 -9.04 18.42 -2.81
CA ALA A 136 -9.62 18.01 -1.54
C ALA A 136 -10.48 19.12 -0.91
N TYR A 137 -10.19 20.39 -1.22
CA TYR A 137 -10.95 21.53 -0.73
C TYR A 137 -12.37 21.59 -1.26
N VAL A 138 -12.71 20.89 -2.35
CA VAL A 138 -14.09 20.81 -2.87
C VAL A 138 -15.06 20.31 -1.80
N ALA A 139 -14.60 19.48 -0.85
CA ALA A 139 -15.41 18.99 0.25
C ALA A 139 -15.96 20.10 1.17
N TYR A 140 -15.22 21.21 1.34
CA TYR A 140 -15.62 22.34 2.20
C TYR A 140 -15.95 23.61 1.41
N ALA A 141 -15.20 23.91 0.34
CA ALA A 141 -15.39 25.10 -0.49
C ALA A 141 -16.58 24.93 -1.47
N GLY A 142 -16.86 23.70 -1.87
CA GLY A 142 -17.85 23.36 -2.89
C GLY A 142 -17.31 23.49 -4.32
N GLN A 143 -18.16 23.25 -5.30
CA GLN A 143 -17.79 23.19 -6.72
C GLN A 143 -17.52 24.57 -7.37
N GLU A 144 -17.84 25.67 -6.68
CA GLU A 144 -17.71 27.04 -7.20
C GLU A 144 -16.23 27.44 -7.45
N THR A 145 -15.28 26.72 -6.85
CA THR A 145 -13.84 26.93 -7.01
C THR A 145 -13.21 26.07 -8.10
N LEU A 146 -13.97 25.18 -8.74
CA LEU A 146 -13.45 24.29 -9.78
C LEU A 146 -13.30 25.01 -11.12
N SER A 147 -12.27 24.62 -11.89
CA SER A 147 -12.17 24.99 -13.30
C SER A 147 -13.32 24.37 -14.11
N GLU A 148 -13.56 24.87 -15.32
CA GLU A 148 -14.59 24.30 -16.21
C GLU A 148 -14.34 22.81 -16.50
N GLU A 149 -13.08 22.43 -16.68
CA GLU A 149 -12.67 21.04 -16.87
C GLU A 149 -12.95 20.19 -15.62
N MET A 150 -12.52 20.66 -14.45
CA MET A 150 -12.76 19.94 -13.19
C MET A 150 -14.26 19.84 -12.86
N LEU A 151 -15.06 20.84 -13.23
CA LEU A 151 -16.50 20.77 -13.07
C LEU A 151 -17.12 19.73 -14.03
N ALA A 152 -16.62 19.63 -15.26
CA ALA A 152 -17.04 18.57 -16.18
C ALA A 152 -16.72 17.17 -15.61
N GLN A 153 -15.53 16.99 -15.03
CA GLN A 153 -15.16 15.76 -14.32
C GLN A 153 -16.07 15.49 -13.11
N TYR A 154 -16.30 16.49 -12.25
CA TYR A 154 -17.19 16.38 -11.08
C TYR A 154 -18.60 15.92 -11.46
N THR A 155 -19.15 16.50 -12.54
CA THR A 155 -20.51 16.20 -13.00
C THR A 155 -20.63 14.86 -13.73
N ALA A 156 -19.52 14.31 -14.22
CA ALA A 156 -19.48 12.98 -14.84
C ALA A 156 -19.48 11.82 -13.83
N VAL A 157 -19.18 12.09 -12.55
CA VAL A 157 -19.19 11.07 -11.48
C VAL A 157 -20.64 10.59 -11.21
N PRO A 158 -20.95 9.28 -11.33
CA PRO A 158 -22.31 8.76 -11.15
C PRO A 158 -22.92 9.03 -9.77
N GLU A 159 -22.10 9.02 -8.72
CA GLU A 159 -22.50 9.36 -7.34
C GLU A 159 -22.68 10.88 -7.12
N GLY A 160 -22.32 11.70 -8.11
CA GLY A 160 -22.36 13.17 -8.09
C GLY A 160 -23.76 13.78 -8.15
N GLY A 161 -24.82 12.98 -8.05
CA GLY A 161 -26.24 13.38 -8.16
C GLY A 161 -26.77 14.42 -7.14
N TYR A 162 -25.89 15.15 -6.46
CA TYR A 162 -26.24 16.23 -5.53
C TYR A 162 -25.90 17.64 -6.07
N ILE A 163 -25.62 17.79 -7.37
CA ILE A 163 -25.28 19.07 -8.03
C ILE A 163 -26.31 20.18 -7.73
N ASP A 164 -27.59 19.82 -7.62
CA ASP A 164 -28.68 20.78 -7.41
C ASP A 164 -28.87 21.16 -5.94
N ASP A 165 -28.27 20.39 -5.01
CA ASP A 165 -28.31 20.65 -3.57
C ASP A 165 -26.98 21.28 -3.14
N LYS A 166 -26.88 22.61 -3.29
CA LYS A 166 -25.72 23.40 -2.85
C LYS A 166 -25.33 23.20 -1.37
N ILE A 167 -26.24 22.65 -0.54
CA ILE A 167 -25.99 22.32 0.87
C ILE A 167 -25.35 20.93 1.02
N ARG A 168 -25.53 20.02 0.05
CA ARG A 168 -24.81 18.73 -0.02
C ARG A 168 -23.50 18.80 -0.81
N ALA A 169 -23.35 19.81 -1.66
CA ALA A 169 -22.12 20.03 -2.43
C ALA A 169 -20.92 20.47 -1.57
N ARG A 170 -21.17 21.02 -0.37
CA ARG A 170 -20.15 21.42 0.62
C ARG A 170 -20.60 21.15 2.04
N ASN A 171 -19.68 20.85 2.95
CA ASN A 171 -20.05 20.66 4.36
C ASN A 171 -20.62 21.95 4.97
N SER A 172 -21.85 21.91 5.51
CA SER A 172 -22.51 23.06 6.13
C SER A 172 -21.74 23.64 7.32
N LEU A 173 -20.90 22.83 7.98
CA LEU A 173 -20.05 23.29 9.09
C LEU A 173 -19.09 24.39 8.66
N HIS A 174 -18.52 24.32 7.46
CA HIS A 174 -17.60 25.35 6.95
C HIS A 174 -18.25 26.75 6.96
N ALA A 175 -19.50 26.85 6.53
CA ALA A 175 -20.24 28.12 6.54
C ALA A 175 -20.61 28.59 7.97
N ILE A 176 -20.91 27.65 8.87
CA ILE A 176 -21.32 27.95 10.26
C ILE A 176 -20.14 28.40 11.12
N GLU A 177 -19.00 27.74 10.95
CA GLU A 177 -17.77 27.97 11.72
C GLU A 177 -17.09 29.29 11.36
N GLY A 178 -17.25 29.74 10.11
CA GLY A 178 -16.71 31.01 9.63
C GLY A 178 -15.19 30.97 9.40
N PRO A 179 -14.61 32.08 8.88
CA PRO A 179 -13.24 32.10 8.36
C PRO A 179 -12.17 31.93 9.45
N ALA A 180 -12.41 32.46 10.66
CA ALA A 180 -11.48 32.33 11.76
C ALA A 180 -11.26 30.87 12.20
N ILE A 181 -12.28 30.03 12.02
CA ILE A 181 -12.29 28.62 12.42
C ILE A 181 -11.87 27.72 11.26
N THR A 182 -12.33 28.03 10.05
CA THR A 182 -12.02 27.28 8.82
C THR A 182 -10.53 27.01 8.64
N HIS A 183 -9.69 28.01 8.92
CA HIS A 183 -8.25 27.90 8.73
C HIS A 183 -7.64 26.70 9.47
N PHE A 184 -8.09 26.44 10.70
CA PHE A 184 -7.60 25.30 11.47
C PHE A 184 -8.50 24.06 11.37
N ALA A 185 -9.80 24.23 11.15
CA ALA A 185 -10.75 23.13 11.15
C ALA A 185 -10.82 22.38 9.81
N CYS A 186 -10.63 23.09 8.69
CA CYS A 186 -10.77 22.56 7.34
C CYS A 186 -9.44 22.64 6.56
N GLU A 187 -8.86 23.83 6.45
CA GLU A 187 -7.71 24.08 5.57
C GLU A 187 -6.47 23.29 6.00
N SER A 188 -6.27 23.06 7.30
CA SER A 188 -5.13 22.28 7.81
C SER A 188 -5.05 20.86 7.23
N CYS A 189 -6.18 20.29 6.78
CA CYS A 189 -6.23 18.92 6.26
C CYS A 189 -6.72 18.85 4.80
N HIS A 190 -7.58 19.78 4.39
CA HIS A 190 -8.25 19.74 3.09
C HIS A 190 -7.76 20.82 2.10
N ASN A 191 -6.71 21.57 2.43
CA ASN A 191 -6.09 22.50 1.49
C ASN A 191 -5.02 21.80 0.61
N VAL A 192 -5.44 20.73 -0.06
CA VAL A 192 -4.59 19.88 -0.91
C VAL A 192 -5.27 19.72 -2.27
N GLY A 193 -4.48 19.86 -3.33
CA GLY A 193 -4.91 19.72 -4.73
C GLY A 193 -4.93 21.02 -5.50
#